data_AF-A0A315R1K2-F1
#
_entry.id   AF-A0A315R1K2-F1
#
_cell.length_a   1.000
_cell.length_b   1.000
_cell.length_c   1.000
_cell.angle_alpha   90.00
_cell.angle_beta   90.00
_cell.angle_gamma   90.00
#
_symmetry.space_group_name_H-M   'P 1'
#
loop_
_entity.id
_entity.type
_entity.pdbx_description
1 polymer ?
#
loop_
_entity_poly.entity_id
_entity_poly.type
_entity_poly.pdbx_seq_one_letter_code
_entity_poly.pdbx_strand_id
1 'polypeptide(L)'
;AKKQASGFGSMISFELKGGYDAGEKMMNNVNLATLAVSLGDVDTLIQHPASMTHAPVPREERLAAGITDGLVRISIGIEDVEDIIADLDNSLSVLADVEEDESLATV
;
A
#
# COMPACT_ATOMS: atom_id res chain seq x y z
N ALA A 1 -9.25 20.26 -5.36
CA ALA A 1 -10.00 19.72 -4.20
C ALA A 1 -10.74 20.82 -3.42
N LYS A 2 -10.07 21.61 -2.57
CA LYS A 2 -10.70 22.60 -1.65
C LYS A 2 -11.76 23.56 -2.24
N LYS A 3 -11.65 23.91 -3.52
CA LYS A 3 -12.60 24.83 -4.19
C LYS A 3 -13.86 24.13 -4.77
N GLN A 4 -13.78 22.83 -5.02
CA GLN A 4 -14.79 22.09 -5.81
C GLN A 4 -15.38 20.86 -5.08
N ALA A 5 -14.85 20.51 -3.91
CA ALA A 5 -15.28 19.38 -3.10
C ALA A 5 -15.41 19.82 -1.63
N SER A 6 -16.34 19.21 -0.90
CA SER A 6 -16.58 19.47 0.54
C SER A 6 -15.54 18.84 1.46
N GLY A 7 -14.71 17.94 0.95
CA GLY A 7 -13.64 17.26 1.69
C GLY A 7 -12.63 16.60 0.73
N PHE A 8 -11.64 15.91 1.29
CA PHE A 8 -10.60 15.21 0.52
C PHE A 8 -10.93 13.74 0.24
N GLY A 9 -11.89 13.17 0.97
CA GLY A 9 -12.18 11.73 0.94
C GLY A 9 -11.19 10.92 1.78
N SER A 10 -11.31 9.60 1.68
CA SER A 10 -10.55 8.60 2.45
C SER A 10 -9.64 7.73 1.59
N MET A 11 -9.47 8.07 0.32
CA MET A 11 -8.57 7.37 -0.60
C MET A 11 -7.16 7.94 -0.48
N ILE A 12 -6.21 7.09 -0.12
CA ILE A 12 -4.80 7.46 0.00
C ILE A 12 -3.98 6.50 -0.87
N SER A 13 -2.91 7.00 -1.46
CA SER A 13 -1.92 6.16 -2.14
C SER A 13 -0.53 6.68 -1.83
N PHE A 14 0.41 5.76 -1.64
CA PHE A 14 1.80 6.06 -1.32
C PHE A 14 2.71 4.99 -1.94
N GLU A 15 4.00 5.27 -1.99
CA GLU A 15 4.98 4.38 -2.60
C GLU A 15 5.95 3.86 -1.53
N LEU A 16 6.16 2.54 -1.54
CA LEU A 16 7.13 1.86 -0.69
C LEU A 16 8.51 1.84 -1.34
N LYS A 17 9.54 2.14 -0.56
CA LYS A 17 10.91 1.77 -0.90
C LYS A 17 11.03 0.24 -0.88
N GLY A 18 11.80 -0.33 -1.81
CA GLY A 18 11.89 -1.79 -2.02
C GLY A 18 10.92 -2.34 -3.08
N GLY A 19 10.06 -1.50 -3.66
CA GLY A 19 9.27 -1.86 -4.85
C GLY A 19 8.33 -3.03 -4.62
N TYR A 20 8.32 -3.98 -5.57
CA TYR A 20 7.35 -5.08 -5.61
C TYR A 20 7.39 -5.95 -4.35
N ASP A 21 8.59 -6.32 -3.90
CA ASP A 21 8.79 -7.23 -2.77
C ASP A 21 8.34 -6.57 -1.46
N ALA A 22 8.59 -5.27 -1.30
CA ALA A 22 8.08 -4.49 -0.17
C ALA A 22 6.54 -4.41 -0.20
N GLY A 23 5.95 -4.25 -1.38
CA GLY A 23 4.49 -4.29 -1.58
C GLY A 23 3.89 -5.62 -1.14
N GLU A 24 4.42 -6.74 -1.61
CA GLU A 24 3.98 -8.08 -1.22
C GLU A 24 4.16 -8.32 0.29
N LYS A 25 5.31 -7.91 0.84
CA LYS A 25 5.59 -8.05 2.28
C LYS A 25 4.61 -7.24 3.12
N MET A 26 4.31 -5.99 2.74
CA MET A 26 3.33 -5.17 3.45
C MET A 26 1.94 -5.84 3.46
N MET A 27 1.49 -6.33 2.30
CA MET A 27 0.17 -6.99 2.17
C MET A 27 0.06 -8.24 3.05
N ASN A 28 1.17 -8.93 3.32
CA ASN A 28 1.19 -10.12 4.17
C ASN A 28 1.28 -9.80 5.68
N ASN A 29 1.50 -8.54 6.07
CA ASN A 29 1.74 -8.15 7.47
C ASN A 29 0.69 -7.18 8.05
N VAL A 30 -0.34 -6.84 7.28
CA VAL A 30 -1.54 -6.15 7.80
C VAL A 30 -2.50 -7.18 8.40
N ASN A 31 -3.15 -6.80 9.50
CA ASN A 31 -4.05 -7.67 10.28
C ASN A 31 -5.46 -7.07 10.40
N LEU A 32 -5.59 -5.75 10.32
CA LEU A 32 -6.86 -5.05 10.32
C LEU A 32 -7.29 -4.73 8.90
N ALA A 33 -6.41 -4.15 8.09
CA ALA A 33 -6.74 -3.80 6.72
C ALA A 33 -6.99 -5.05 5.86
N THR A 34 -8.14 -5.09 5.19
CA THR A 34 -8.50 -6.23 4.32
C THR A 34 -7.94 -6.03 2.91
N LEU A 35 -7.31 -7.08 2.37
CA LEU A 35 -6.84 -7.09 0.99
C LEU A 35 -8.03 -7.20 0.05
N ALA A 36 -8.37 -6.10 -0.63
CA ALA A 36 -9.52 -6.07 -1.52
C ALA A 36 -9.30 -5.14 -2.72
N VAL A 37 -9.93 -5.51 -3.84
CA VAL A 37 -9.94 -4.71 -5.07
C VAL A 37 -11.01 -3.61 -5.06
N SER A 38 -11.95 -3.69 -4.10
CA SER A 38 -13.04 -2.73 -3.90
C SER A 38 -12.58 -1.46 -3.17
N LEU A 39 -13.51 -0.51 -2.95
CA LEU A 39 -13.27 0.75 -2.27
C LEU A 39 -14.57 1.31 -1.66
N GLY A 40 -14.44 2.12 -0.61
CA GLY A 40 -15.56 2.86 0.00
C GLY A 40 -16.48 2.03 0.90
N ASP A 41 -16.01 0.90 1.41
CA ASP A 41 -16.71 0.12 2.44
C ASP A 41 -16.51 0.73 3.84
N VAL A 42 -17.23 0.19 4.84
CA VAL A 42 -17.02 0.52 6.25
C VAL A 42 -15.68 0.00 6.77
N ASP A 43 -15.16 -1.07 6.16
CA ASP A 43 -13.87 -1.66 6.49
C ASP A 43 -12.73 -0.96 5.72
N THR A 44 -11.56 -0.88 6.35
CA THR A 44 -10.33 -0.40 5.73
C THR A 44 -9.83 -1.42 4.72
N LEU A 45 -9.69 -0.99 3.47
CA LEU A 45 -9.28 -1.85 2.35
C LEU A 45 -7.92 -1.40 1.81
N ILE A 46 -7.01 -2.35 1.64
CA ILE A 46 -5.65 -2.10 1.12
C ILE A 46 -5.36 -2.97 -0.10
N GLN A 47 -4.57 -2.45 -1.04
CA GLN A 47 -4.10 -3.22 -2.18
C GLN A 47 -2.73 -2.76 -2.68
N HIS A 48 -2.03 -3.71 -3.29
CA HIS A 48 -0.82 -3.49 -4.07
C HIS A 48 -1.15 -3.71 -5.57
N PRO A 49 -1.36 -2.65 -6.37
CA PRO A 49 -1.84 -2.78 -7.74
C PRO A 49 -0.94 -3.65 -8.62
N ALA A 50 0.38 -3.59 -8.44
CA ALA A 50 1.33 -4.34 -9.24
C ALA A 50 1.22 -5.86 -9.05
N SER A 51 0.90 -6.35 -7.83
CA SER A 51 0.68 -7.79 -7.57
C SER A 51 -0.79 -8.22 -7.65
N MET A 52 -1.73 -7.28 -7.69
CA MET A 52 -3.17 -7.56 -7.65
C MET A 52 -3.88 -7.04 -8.91
N THR A 53 -4.56 -5.90 -8.81
CA THR A 53 -5.52 -5.41 -9.82
C THR A 53 -4.92 -5.15 -11.19
N HIS A 54 -3.63 -4.83 -11.26
CA HIS A 54 -2.92 -4.50 -12.49
C HIS A 54 -1.81 -5.50 -12.80
N ALA A 55 -1.75 -6.65 -12.11
CA ALA A 55 -0.77 -7.71 -12.40
C ALA A 55 -0.76 -8.16 -13.88
N PRO A 56 -1.91 -8.22 -14.60
CA PRO A 56 -1.91 -8.58 -16.02
C PRO A 56 -1.37 -7.50 -16.96
N VAL A 57 -1.19 -6.26 -16.48
CA VAL A 57 -0.75 -5.12 -17.31
C VAL A 57 0.78 -5.14 -17.40
N PRO A 58 1.36 -5.05 -18.61
CA PRO A 58 2.81 -4.99 -18.79
C PRO A 58 3.44 -3.90 -17.93
N ARG A 59 4.60 -4.21 -17.34
CA ARG A 59 5.28 -3.30 -16.40
C ARG A 59 5.51 -1.91 -16.98
N GLU A 60 5.91 -1.82 -18.25
CA GLU A 60 6.15 -0.53 -18.91
C GLU A 60 4.87 0.31 -19.02
N GLU A 61 3.73 -0.33 -19.30
CA GLU A 61 2.42 0.34 -19.37
C GLU A 61 1.95 0.78 -17.98
N ARG A 62 2.18 -0.04 -16.94
CA ARG A 62 1.92 0.35 -15.54
C ARG A 62 2.72 1.59 -15.16
N LEU A 63 4.02 1.60 -15.43
CA LEU A 63 4.89 2.74 -15.13
C LEU A 63 4.47 4.00 -15.90
N ALA A 64 4.09 3.86 -17.18
CA ALA A 64 3.58 4.97 -17.98
C ALA A 64 2.27 5.56 -17.42
N ALA A 65 1.46 4.74 -16.74
CA ALA A 65 0.26 5.16 -16.04
C ALA A 65 0.52 5.69 -14.61
N GLY A 66 1.78 5.75 -14.16
CA GLY A 66 2.15 6.14 -12.79
C GLY A 66 1.91 5.05 -11.74
N ILE A 67 1.70 3.80 -12.16
CA ILE A 67 1.55 2.64 -11.27
C ILE A 67 2.93 2.00 -11.09
N THR A 68 3.63 2.43 -10.04
CA THR A 68 4.94 1.89 -9.72
C THR A 68 4.83 0.51 -9.07
N ASP A 69 5.94 -0.23 -9.05
CA ASP A 69 5.98 -1.54 -8.40
C ASP A 69 5.89 -1.44 -6.87
N GLY A 70 6.05 -0.25 -6.26
CA GLY A 70 5.89 -0.05 -4.81
C GLY A 70 4.59 0.65 -4.44
N LEU A 71 3.68 0.88 -5.39
CA LEU A 71 2.47 1.66 -5.15
C LEU A 71 1.50 0.90 -4.24
N VAL A 72 1.10 1.50 -3.14
CA VAL A 72 0.04 0.99 -2.26
C VAL A 72 -1.14 1.95 -2.34
N ARG A 73 -2.35 1.39 -2.42
CA ARG A 73 -3.61 2.14 -2.34
C ARG A 73 -4.43 1.65 -1.17
N ILE A 74 -4.91 2.59 -0.36
CA ILE A 74 -5.78 2.32 0.78
C ILE A 74 -7.06 3.14 0.69
N SER A 75 -8.17 2.49 1.01
CA SER A 75 -9.49 3.07 1.25
C SER A 75 -9.73 2.99 2.76
N ILE A 76 -9.60 4.11 3.46
CA ILE A 76 -9.76 4.15 4.91
C ILE A 76 -11.25 3.97 5.26
N GLY A 77 -11.53 3.00 6.13
CA GLY A 77 -12.85 2.68 6.67
C GLY A 77 -13.23 3.59 7.85
N ILE A 78 -14.07 3.06 8.73
CA ILE A 78 -14.61 3.78 9.91
C ILE A 78 -14.21 3.15 11.25
N GLU A 79 -13.18 2.31 11.26
CA GLU A 79 -12.60 1.73 12.47
C GLU A 79 -11.95 2.80 13.37
N ASP A 80 -11.50 2.38 14.56
CA ASP A 80 -10.74 3.27 15.43
C ASP A 80 -9.44 3.71 14.74
N VAL A 81 -9.16 5.01 14.78
CA VAL A 81 -8.00 5.60 14.11
C VAL A 81 -6.68 5.04 14.63
N GLU A 82 -6.61 4.74 15.93
CA GLU A 82 -5.39 4.21 16.55
C GLU A 82 -5.14 2.77 16.12
N ASP A 83 -6.20 1.98 15.89
CA ASP A 83 -6.08 0.61 15.40
C ASP A 83 -5.60 0.59 13.93
N ILE A 84 -6.10 1.51 13.09
CA ILE A 84 -5.65 1.64 11.70
C ILE A 84 -4.17 2.07 11.64
N ILE A 85 -3.79 3.05 12.45
CA ILE A 85 -2.39 3.52 12.51
C ILE A 85 -1.49 2.39 13.01
N ALA A 86 -1.87 1.70 14.08
CA ALA A 86 -1.09 0.59 14.63
C ALA A 86 -0.90 -0.56 13.63
N ASP A 87 -1.91 -0.87 12.82
CA ASP A 87 -1.80 -1.91 11.79
C ASP A 87 -0.82 -1.51 10.67
N LEU A 88 -0.88 -0.26 10.22
CA LEU A 88 0.07 0.27 9.23
C LEU A 88 1.49 0.35 9.80
N ASP A 89 1.66 0.80 11.04
CA ASP A 89 2.96 0.89 11.70
C ASP A 89 3.59 -0.49 11.90
N ASN A 90 2.80 -1.49 12.30
CA ASN A 90 3.26 -2.88 12.38
C ASN A 90 3.78 -3.36 11.04
N SER A 91 3.00 -3.21 9.97
CA SER A 91 3.37 -3.67 8.63
C SER A 91 4.62 -2.95 8.10
N LEU A 92 4.71 -1.63 8.29
CA LEU A 92 5.85 -0.82 7.87
C LEU A 92 7.13 -1.13 8.66
N SER A 93 7.02 -1.48 9.95
CA SER A 93 8.19 -1.81 10.78
C SER A 93 8.91 -3.06 10.26
N VAL A 94 8.17 -4.07 9.79
CA VAL A 94 8.78 -5.29 9.19
C VAL A 94 9.52 -4.97 7.88
N LEU A 95 9.23 -3.84 7.23
CA LEU A 95 9.96 -3.40 6.02
C LEU A 95 11.28 -2.71 6.36
N ALA A 96 11.34 -1.99 7.49
CA ALA A 96 12.54 -1.27 7.91
C ALA A 96 13.71 -2.22 8.22
N ASP A 97 13.43 -3.41 8.72
CA ASP A 97 14.44 -4.44 9.01
C ASP A 97 15.11 -5.03 7.74
N VAL A 98 14.58 -4.73 6.54
CA VAL A 98 15.12 -5.25 5.26
C VAL A 98 16.26 -4.39 4.73
N GLU A 99 16.32 -3.09 5.06
CA GLU A 99 17.43 -2.22 4.62
C GLU A 99 18.78 -2.60 5.27
N GLU A 100 18.80 -3.32 6.39
CA GLU A 100 20.06 -3.75 7.04
C GLU A 100 20.71 -4.98 6.37
N ASP A 101 19.93 -5.86 5.74
CA ASP A 101 20.43 -7.15 5.21
C ASP A 101 21.05 -7.04 3.79
N GLU A 102 20.67 -6.04 2.99
CA GLU A 102 21.30 -5.83 1.67
C GLU A 102 22.78 -5.37 1.77
N SER A 103 23.25 -4.97 2.95
CA SER A 103 24.66 -4.65 3.20
C SER A 103 25.59 -5.87 3.24
N LEU A 104 25.04 -7.09 3.34
CA LEU A 104 25.81 -8.34 3.42
C LEU A 104 25.94 -9.09 2.08
N ALA A 105 25.28 -8.63 1.01
CA ALA A 105 25.28 -9.30 -0.30
C ALA A 105 26.45 -8.92 -1.23
N THR A 106 27.47 -8.19 -0.76
CA THR A 106 28.64 -7.77 -1.57
C THR A 106 29.99 -8.25 -1.03
N VAL A 107 30.10 -9.50 -0.57
CA VAL A 107 31.42 -10.13 -0.30
C VAL A 107 31.65 -11.32 -1.23
#